data_AF-A0A2K3LX07-F1
#
_entry.id   AF-A0A2K3LX07-F1
#
_cell.length_a   1.000
_cell.length_b   1.000
_cell.length_c   1.000
_cell.angle_alpha   90.00
_cell.angle_beta   90.00
_cell.angle_gamma   90.00
#
_symmetry.space_group_name_H-M   'P 1'
#
loop_
_entity.id
_entity.type
_entity.pdbx_description
1 polymer ?
#
loop_
_entity_poly.entity_id
_entity_poly.type
_entity_poly.pdbx_seq_one_letter_code
_entity_poly.pdbx_strand_id
1 'polypeptide(L)'
;APVEKVIRLVVIKEIKGAQYGLQVETAVRDRLAADDKYEDEEEEALEKVVEFFRSKYFKKDSVITYHFPANSPTAEIAVTLEGKEDTKYVIENANVVETIKKWYLAGSRAISPSTISSLAANLSEELSK
;
A
#
# COMPACT_ATOMS: atom_id res chain seq x y z
N ALA A 1 -1.08 -16.44 -5.40
CA ALA A 1 -1.30 -16.52 -6.86
C ALA A 1 -0.57 -15.39 -7.57
N PRO A 2 0.16 -15.69 -8.66
CA PRO A 2 0.85 -14.70 -9.51
C PRO A 2 -0.19 -13.99 -10.39
N VAL A 3 -1.03 -13.19 -9.74
CA VAL A 3 -2.01 -12.32 -10.42
C VAL A 3 -1.70 -10.89 -10.05
N GLU A 4 -1.91 -10.00 -11.01
CA GLU A 4 -1.82 -8.56 -10.80
C GLU A 4 -2.85 -8.13 -9.75
N LYS A 5 -2.48 -7.16 -8.92
CA LYS A 5 -3.38 -6.62 -7.88
C LYS A 5 -3.31 -5.11 -7.90
N VAL A 6 -4.47 -4.48 -7.75
CA VAL A 6 -4.60 -3.03 -7.64
C VAL A 6 -5.37 -2.71 -6.37
N ILE A 7 -4.84 -1.80 -5.58
CA ILE A 7 -5.50 -1.30 -4.37
C ILE A 7 -5.69 0.19 -4.55
N ARG A 8 -6.96 0.62 -4.67
CA ARG A 8 -7.33 2.02 -4.82
C ARG A 8 -7.99 2.53 -3.55
N LEU A 9 -7.40 3.55 -2.96
CA LEU A 9 -7.85 4.21 -1.75
C LEU A 9 -8.34 5.60 -2.09
N VAL A 10 -9.51 5.96 -1.55
CA VAL A 10 -10.09 7.30 -1.71
C VAL A 10 -10.13 7.96 -0.34
N VAL A 11 -9.62 9.18 -0.27
CA VAL A 11 -9.49 9.92 0.98
C VAL A 11 -10.85 10.51 1.36
N ILE A 12 -11.45 9.99 2.43
CA ILE A 12 -12.74 10.48 2.95
C ILE A 12 -12.53 11.67 3.88
N LYS A 13 -11.50 11.60 4.74
CA LYS A 13 -11.14 12.65 5.69
C LYS A 13 -9.77 13.20 5.36
N GLU A 14 -9.67 14.53 5.28
CA GLU A 14 -8.42 15.20 4.94
C GLU A 14 -7.31 14.88 5.94
N ILE A 15 -6.12 14.63 5.41
CA ILE A 15 -4.97 14.20 6.19
C ILE A 15 -3.67 14.66 5.54
N LYS A 16 -2.66 15.00 6.34
CA LYS A 16 -1.32 15.27 5.80
C LYS A 16 -0.74 13.95 5.29
N GLY A 17 -0.07 13.97 4.15
CA GLY A 17 0.57 12.77 3.61
C GLY A 17 1.62 12.20 4.57
N ALA A 18 2.28 13.05 5.37
CA ALA A 18 3.14 12.60 6.47
C ALA A 18 2.43 11.72 7.52
N GLN A 19 1.16 11.98 7.83
CA GLN A 19 0.41 11.17 8.80
C GLN A 19 0.01 9.81 8.20
N TYR A 20 -0.29 9.76 6.89
CA TYR A 20 -0.51 8.50 6.19
C TYR A 20 0.79 7.71 6.03
N GLY A 21 1.87 8.39 5.64
CA GLY A 21 3.22 7.83 5.53
C GLY A 21 3.68 7.19 6.84
N LEU A 22 3.46 7.84 7.99
CA LEU A 22 3.79 7.27 9.30
C LEU A 22 3.05 5.96 9.61
N GLN A 23 1.80 5.82 9.15
CA GLN A 23 1.05 4.56 9.31
C GLN A 23 1.62 3.45 8.43
N VAL A 24 2.00 3.78 7.19
CA VAL A 24 2.71 2.85 6.28
C VAL A 24 4.03 2.43 6.91
N GLU A 25 4.83 3.39 7.37
CA GLU A 25 6.14 3.18 7.99
C GLU A 25 6.05 2.23 9.18
N THR A 26 5.18 2.55 10.14
CA THR A 26 5.01 1.74 11.36
C THR A 26 4.58 0.32 10.99
N ALA A 27 3.58 0.17 10.12
CA ALA A 27 3.07 -1.15 9.76
C ALA A 27 4.06 -1.99 8.96
N VAL A 28 4.88 -1.37 8.12
CA VAL A 28 5.88 -2.06 7.31
C VAL A 28 7.10 -2.42 8.16
N ARG A 29 7.66 -1.46 8.89
CA ARG A 29 8.81 -1.67 9.78
C ARG A 29 8.53 -2.75 10.80
N ASP A 30 7.41 -2.66 11.54
CA ASP A 30 7.10 -3.61 12.61
C ASP A 30 6.98 -5.05 12.10
N ARG A 31 6.55 -5.24 10.85
CA ARG A 31 6.44 -6.56 10.22
C ARG A 31 7.75 -7.06 9.63
N LEU A 32 8.52 -6.19 8.98
CA LEU A 32 9.85 -6.54 8.49
C LEU A 32 10.77 -6.91 9.64
N ALA A 33 10.74 -6.16 10.74
CA ALA A 33 11.49 -6.46 11.95
C ALA A 33 11.02 -7.78 12.59
N ALA A 34 9.72 -8.06 12.62
CA ALA A 34 9.20 -9.33 13.13
C ALA A 34 9.60 -10.55 12.28
N ASP A 35 9.84 -10.34 10.99
CA ASP A 35 10.27 -11.37 10.04
C ASP A 35 11.81 -11.44 9.92
N ASP A 36 12.57 -10.66 10.69
CA ASP A 36 14.05 -10.54 10.64
C ASP A 36 14.57 -10.15 9.25
N LYS A 37 13.90 -9.16 8.64
CA LYS A 37 14.13 -8.67 7.27
C LYS A 37 14.17 -7.14 7.19
N TYR A 38 14.58 -6.46 8.26
CA TYR A 38 14.67 -5.01 8.29
C TYR A 38 16.14 -4.60 8.39
N GLU A 39 16.81 -4.65 7.24
CA GLU A 39 18.20 -4.20 7.07
C GLU A 39 18.23 -2.82 6.40
N ASP A 40 19.43 -2.27 6.19
CA ASP A 40 19.64 -0.94 5.60
C ASP A 40 18.90 -0.75 4.25
N GLU A 41 18.85 -1.80 3.41
CA GLU A 41 18.17 -1.74 2.10
C GLU A 41 16.65 -1.56 2.23
N GLU A 42 16.02 -2.25 3.19
CA GLU A 42 14.59 -2.12 3.48
C GLU A 42 14.28 -0.78 4.14
N GLU A 43 15.14 -0.32 5.05
CA GLU A 43 15.02 0.98 5.72
C GLU A 43 15.06 2.12 4.69
N GLU A 44 16.06 2.14 3.82
CA GLU A 44 16.17 3.17 2.76
C GLU A 44 14.96 3.13 1.80
N ALA A 45 14.51 1.94 1.42
CA ALA A 45 13.35 1.80 0.54
C ALA A 45 12.06 2.29 1.21
N LEU A 46 11.88 1.99 2.50
CA LEU A 46 10.74 2.45 3.29
C LEU A 46 10.78 3.97 3.48
N GLU A 47 11.95 4.54 3.76
CA GLU A 47 12.13 5.99 3.92
C GLU A 47 11.70 6.73 2.65
N LYS A 48 12.13 6.28 1.47
CA LYS A 48 11.71 6.90 0.19
C LYS A 48 10.19 6.84 -0.03
N VAL A 49 9.52 5.77 0.40
CA VAL A 49 8.05 5.67 0.38
C VAL A 49 7.42 6.70 1.30
N VAL A 50 7.95 6.86 2.51
CA VAL A 50 7.45 7.83 3.49
C VAL A 50 7.68 9.26 3.01
N GLU A 51 8.86 9.56 2.45
CA GLU A 51 9.18 10.86 1.85
C GLU A 51 8.25 11.21 0.69
N PHE A 52 7.95 10.21 -0.17
CA PHE A 52 6.99 10.37 -1.24
C PHE A 52 5.62 10.83 -0.72
N PHE A 53 5.16 10.29 0.42
CA PHE A 53 3.92 10.75 1.04
C PHE A 53 4.07 12.05 1.81
N ARG A 54 5.22 12.30 2.46
CA ARG A 54 5.49 13.48 3.30
C ARG A 54 5.31 14.79 2.54
N SER A 55 5.68 14.81 1.26
CA SER A 55 5.53 15.97 0.37
C SER A 55 4.08 16.28 -0.05
N LYS A 56 3.10 15.44 0.31
CA LYS A 56 1.72 15.51 -0.18
C LYS A 56 0.73 15.94 0.90
N TYR A 57 -0.36 16.55 0.44
CA TYR A 57 -1.52 16.88 1.26
C TYR A 57 -2.76 16.25 0.65
N PHE A 58 -3.38 15.33 1.39
CA PHE A 58 -4.53 14.58 0.90
C PHE A 58 -5.80 15.28 1.32
N LYS A 59 -6.40 15.97 0.36
CA LYS A 59 -7.75 16.52 0.47
C LYS A 59 -8.78 15.41 0.32
N LYS A 60 -10.03 15.74 0.63
CA LYS A 60 -11.15 14.88 0.31
C LYS A 60 -11.12 14.50 -1.18
N ASP A 61 -11.46 13.26 -1.47
CA ASP A 61 -11.51 12.69 -2.83
C ASP A 61 -10.14 12.56 -3.53
N SER A 62 -9.03 12.82 -2.82
CA SER A 62 -7.69 12.40 -3.29
C SER A 62 -7.62 10.89 -3.39
N VAL A 63 -6.90 10.39 -4.39
CA VAL A 63 -6.80 8.95 -4.69
C VAL A 63 -5.36 8.49 -4.54
N ILE A 64 -5.17 7.38 -3.83
CA ILE A 64 -3.90 6.68 -3.72
C ILE A 64 -4.10 5.29 -4.33
N THR A 65 -3.31 4.94 -5.34
CA THR A 65 -3.37 3.66 -6.02
C THR A 65 -2.06 2.93 -5.82
N TYR A 66 -2.11 1.70 -5.34
CA TYR A 66 -1.00 0.76 -5.35
C TYR A 66 -1.24 -0.28 -6.45
N HIS A 67 -0.28 -0.43 -7.35
CA HIS A 67 -0.26 -1.44 -8.40
C HIS A 67 0.85 -2.45 -8.10
N PHE A 68 0.47 -3.73 -8.05
CA PHE A 68 1.38 -4.85 -7.83
C PHE A 68 1.33 -5.76 -9.07
N PRO A 69 2.34 -5.66 -9.97
CA PRO A 69 2.42 -6.50 -11.15
C PRO A 69 2.51 -7.99 -10.80
N ALA A 70 2.00 -8.86 -11.66
CA ALA A 70 2.04 -10.31 -11.43
C ALA A 70 3.47 -10.90 -11.46
N ASN A 71 4.32 -10.34 -12.32
CA ASN A 71 5.63 -10.88 -12.69
C ASN A 71 6.79 -9.97 -12.26
N SER A 72 6.54 -9.04 -11.34
CA SER A 72 7.56 -8.11 -10.84
C SER A 72 7.54 -8.10 -9.32
N PRO A 73 8.71 -8.07 -8.65
CA PRO A 73 8.79 -7.83 -7.21
C PRO A 73 8.56 -6.36 -6.84
N THR A 74 8.26 -5.49 -7.82
CA THR A 74 8.05 -4.06 -7.62
C THR A 74 6.59 -3.69 -7.33
N ALA A 75 6.35 -2.48 -6.86
CA ALA A 75 5.02 -1.88 -6.82
C ALA A 75 5.06 -0.43 -7.28
N GLU A 76 4.04 0.01 -8.01
CA GLU A 76 3.85 1.42 -8.36
C GLU A 76 2.83 2.07 -7.40
N ILE A 77 3.21 3.19 -6.80
CA ILE A 77 2.31 4.09 -6.08
C ILE A 77 1.95 5.23 -7.02
N ALA A 78 0.68 5.43 -7.29
CA ALA A 78 0.16 6.61 -7.99
C ALA A 78 -0.74 7.41 -7.06
N VAL A 79 -0.49 8.72 -6.97
CA VAL A 79 -1.32 9.66 -6.23
C VAL A 79 -1.92 10.67 -7.18
N THR A 80 -3.25 10.72 -7.19
CA THR A 80 -4.05 11.73 -7.87
C THR A 80 -4.56 12.73 -6.83
N LEU A 81 -4.21 14.01 -6.99
CA LEU A 81 -4.72 15.10 -6.19
C LEU A 81 -5.68 15.94 -7.04
N GLU A 82 -6.73 16.48 -6.43
CA GLU A 82 -7.72 17.29 -7.14
C GLU A 82 -7.06 18.44 -7.95
N GLY A 83 -7.29 18.45 -9.26
CA GLY A 83 -6.77 19.47 -10.17
C GLY A 83 -5.27 19.40 -10.45
N LYS A 84 -4.58 18.31 -10.11
CA LYS A 84 -3.15 18.09 -10.39
C LYS A 84 -2.92 16.82 -11.19
N GLU A 85 -1.80 16.77 -11.89
CA GLU A 85 -1.33 15.56 -12.55
C GLU A 85 -0.96 14.46 -11.54
N ASP A 86 -1.05 13.21 -11.99
CA ASP A 86 -0.71 12.04 -11.19
C ASP A 86 0.78 12.03 -10.87
N THR A 87 1.10 11.91 -9.58
CA THR A 87 2.47 11.69 -9.12
C THR A 87 2.70 10.22 -8.87
N LYS A 88 3.77 9.66 -9.43
CA LYS A 88 4.09 8.24 -9.35
C LYS A 88 5.41 7.99 -8.63
N TYR A 89 5.51 6.84 -7.97
CA TYR A 89 6.73 6.33 -7.38
C TYR A 89 6.77 4.81 -7.47
N VAL A 90 7.92 4.24 -7.82
CA VAL A 90 8.11 2.80 -7.92
C VAL A 90 8.93 2.31 -6.74
N ILE A 91 8.41 1.33 -6.02
CA ILE A 91 9.10 0.62 -4.96
C ILE A 91 9.77 -0.61 -5.59
N GLU A 92 11.08 -0.71 -5.44
CA GLU A 92 11.86 -1.81 -6.02
C GLU A 92 12.22 -2.91 -5.01
N ASN A 93 12.24 -2.59 -3.72
CA ASN A 93 12.53 -3.58 -2.67
C ASN A 93 11.34 -4.54 -2.48
N ALA A 94 11.58 -5.83 -2.73
CA ALA A 94 10.57 -6.88 -2.71
C ALA A 94 9.94 -7.09 -1.32
N ASN A 95 10.73 -6.98 -0.25
CA ASN A 95 10.28 -7.17 1.13
C ASN A 95 9.31 -6.04 1.54
N VAL A 96 9.63 -4.78 1.20
CA VAL A 96 8.76 -3.63 1.41
C VAL A 96 7.47 -3.78 0.60
N VAL A 97 7.57 -4.16 -0.67
CA VAL A 97 6.41 -4.39 -1.55
C VAL A 97 5.47 -5.46 -0.99
N GLU A 98 6.02 -6.60 -0.57
CA GLU A 98 5.23 -7.69 0.01
C GLU A 98 4.55 -7.25 1.30
N THR A 99 5.23 -6.47 2.13
CA THR A 99 4.72 -6.03 3.43
C THR A 99 3.61 -4.99 3.29
N ILE A 100 3.73 -4.04 2.37
CA ILE A 100 2.65 -3.09 2.02
C ILE A 100 1.43 -3.84 1.48
N LYS A 101 1.66 -4.83 0.60
CA LYS A 101 0.57 -5.68 0.09
C LYS A 101 -0.12 -6.45 1.22
N LYS A 102 0.64 -7.05 2.13
CA LYS A 102 0.10 -7.70 3.34
C LYS A 102 -0.64 -6.71 4.23
N TRP A 103 -0.28 -5.43 4.23
CA TRP A 103 -0.96 -4.42 5.06
C TRP A 103 -2.44 -4.24 4.71
N TYR A 104 -2.77 -4.42 3.43
CA TYR A 104 -4.16 -4.41 2.99
C TYR A 104 -4.79 -5.80 2.88
N LEU A 105 -4.00 -6.84 2.60
CA LEU A 105 -4.53 -8.17 2.23
C LEU A 105 -4.28 -9.28 3.25
N ALA A 106 -3.60 -9.02 4.38
CA ALA A 106 -3.27 -10.03 5.38
C ALA A 106 -4.40 -10.33 6.38
N GLY A 107 -5.60 -10.62 5.89
CA GLY A 107 -6.70 -11.17 6.69
C GLY A 107 -6.91 -10.45 8.03
N SER A 108 -6.64 -11.15 9.13
CA SER A 108 -6.79 -10.65 10.51
C SER A 108 -5.89 -9.48 10.89
N ARG A 109 -4.79 -9.26 10.16
CA ARG A 109 -3.85 -8.15 10.39
C ARG A 109 -3.98 -7.05 9.34
N ALA A 110 -4.96 -7.15 8.44
CA ALA A 110 -5.21 -6.11 7.44
C ALA A 110 -5.80 -4.86 8.08
N ILE A 111 -5.46 -3.69 7.54
CA ILE A 111 -5.95 -2.40 8.06
C ILE A 111 -7.46 -2.23 7.91
N SER A 112 -8.09 -2.92 6.95
CA SER A 112 -9.52 -2.80 6.65
C SER A 112 -10.23 -4.17 6.74
N PRO A 113 -10.85 -4.49 7.89
CA PRO A 113 -11.61 -5.73 8.05
C PRO A 113 -12.78 -5.85 7.07
N SER A 114 -13.45 -4.73 6.75
CA SER A 114 -14.55 -4.72 5.78
C SER A 114 -14.09 -5.08 4.37
N THR A 115 -12.91 -4.62 3.96
CA THR A 115 -12.30 -5.00 2.67
C THR A 115 -12.00 -6.49 2.63
N ILE A 116 -11.46 -7.06 3.71
CA ILE A 116 -11.21 -8.51 3.80
C ILE A 116 -12.50 -9.32 3.72
N SER A 117 -13.55 -8.92 4.45
CA SER A 117 -14.85 -9.60 4.39
C SER A 117 -15.47 -9.54 2.99
N SER A 118 -15.39 -8.38 2.33
CA SER A 118 -15.88 -8.21 0.96
C SER A 118 -15.08 -9.04 -0.05
N LEU A 119 -13.75 -9.09 0.08
CA LEU A 119 -12.90 -9.94 -0.74
C LEU A 119 -13.25 -11.42 -0.56
N ALA A 120 -13.41 -11.88 0.68
CA ALA A 120 -13.76 -13.27 0.97
C ALA A 120 -15.11 -13.67 0.36
N ALA A 121 -16.14 -12.81 0.49
CA ALA A 121 -17.46 -13.07 -0.07
C ALA A 121 -17.43 -13.15 -1.60
N ASN A 122 -16.83 -12.16 -2.27
CA ASN A 122 -16.77 -12.11 -3.73
C ASN A 122 -15.90 -13.23 -4.32
N LEU A 123 -14.78 -13.57 -3.68
CA LEU A 123 -13.95 -14.69 -4.12
C LEU A 123 -14.67 -16.04 -3.94
N SER A 124 -15.42 -16.21 -2.84
CA SER A 124 -16.22 -17.42 -2.65
C SER A 124 -17.28 -17.57 -3.75
N GLU A 125 -17.90 -16.47 -4.17
CA GLU A 125 -18.88 -16.48 -5.26
C GLU A 125 -18.20 -16.85 -6.60
N GLU A 126 -17.12 -16.16 -6.97
CA GLU A 126 -16.41 -16.42 -8.24
C GLU A 126 -15.82 -17.83 -8.33
N LEU A 127 -15.32 -18.39 -7.22
CA LEU A 127 -14.75 -19.75 -7.20
C LEU A 127 -15.80 -20.86 -7.11
N SER A 128 -17.06 -20.51 -6.88
CA SER A 128 -18.18 -21.46 -6.84
C SER A 128 -18.90 -21.61 -8.19
N LYS A 129 -18.48 -20.82 -9.19
CA LYS A 129 -18.91 -20.96 -10.60
C LYS A 129 -18.12 -22.06 -11.29
#